data_AF-A0A1I6L0D7-F1
#
_entry.id   AF-A0A1I6L0D7-F1
#
_cell.length_a   1.000
_cell.length_b   1.000
_cell.length_c   1.000
_cell.angle_alpha   90.00
_cell.angle_beta   90.00
_cell.angle_gamma   90.00
#
_symmetry.space_group_name_H-M   'P 1'
#
loop_
_entity.id
_entity.type
_entity.pdbx_description
1 polymer ?
#
loop_
_entity_poly.entity_id
_entity_poly.type
_entity_poly.pdbx_seq_one_letter_code
_entity_poly.pdbx_strand_id
1 'polypeptide(L)'
;MYDRYRRQHLEDELDELAATMEASLLQQELAESFFDESIDIDADIKAAVESTVDKLDDEQYDAVAADLDDLAAQIQRAETQIANRIQQLRIERQDTATAMRRLNERVERTDGAQLEALESLLQDWNWKAEIYDDSHESFEARRQAAAEYGDNMKFIFESLKDELFGVYEDTELRPLVDKLLDDDRLDLGALSTEERRQLAESDLADYIELKLS
;
A
#
# COMPACT_ATOMS: atom_id res chain seq x y z
N MET A 1 31.33 -28.30 21.17
CA MET A 1 30.98 -28.53 19.74
C MET A 1 29.47 -28.41 19.56
N TYR A 2 28.66 -29.14 20.34
CA TYR A 2 27.19 -28.97 20.41
C TYR A 2 26.72 -27.54 20.73
N ASP A 3 27.33 -26.88 21.72
CA ASP A 3 26.94 -25.50 22.09
C ASP A 3 27.22 -24.46 20.99
N ARG A 4 28.24 -24.69 20.15
CA ARG A 4 28.56 -23.79 19.03
C ARG A 4 27.50 -23.92 17.92
N TYR A 5 27.08 -25.15 17.60
CA TYR A 5 26.02 -25.38 16.62
C TYR A 5 24.66 -24.85 17.09
N ARG A 6 24.35 -24.99 18.39
CA ARG A 6 23.09 -24.48 18.96
C ARG A 6 23.02 -22.95 18.94
N ARG A 7 24.15 -22.27 19.23
CA ARG A 7 24.24 -20.80 19.14
C ARG A 7 24.12 -20.30 17.70
N GLN A 8 24.79 -20.97 16.77
CA GLN A 8 24.71 -20.60 15.36
C GLN A 8 23.28 -20.73 14.82
N HIS A 9 22.58 -21.82 15.15
CA HIS A 9 21.17 -21.98 14.75
C HIS A 9 20.27 -20.87 15.30
N LEU A 10 20.49 -20.50 16.57
CA LEU A 10 19.74 -19.41 17.21
C LEU A 10 20.01 -18.07 16.52
N GLU A 11 21.27 -17.79 16.17
CA GLU A 11 21.64 -16.59 15.41
C GLU A 11 20.95 -16.58 14.04
N ASP A 12 20.99 -17.69 13.31
CA ASP A 12 20.35 -17.81 12.00
C ASP A 12 18.83 -17.56 12.07
N GLU A 13 18.14 -18.12 13.08
CA GLU A 13 16.71 -17.90 13.28
C GLU A 13 16.37 -16.46 13.68
N LEU A 14 17.18 -15.84 14.53
CA LEU A 14 16.99 -14.44 14.91
C LEU A 14 17.21 -13.50 13.73
N ASP A 15 18.19 -13.79 12.86
CA ASP A 15 18.43 -13.04 11.62
C ASP A 15 17.23 -13.15 10.66
N GLU A 16 16.62 -14.32 10.53
CA GLU A 16 15.39 -14.50 9.75
C GLU A 16 14.22 -13.67 10.33
N LEU A 17 14.04 -13.69 11.65
CA LEU A 17 13.00 -12.90 12.31
C LEU A 17 13.22 -11.39 12.16
N ALA A 18 14.48 -10.94 12.28
CA ALA A 18 14.87 -9.57 12.07
C ALA A 18 14.57 -9.13 10.62
N ALA A 19 14.88 -9.96 9.63
CA ALA A 19 14.58 -9.70 8.22
C ALA A 19 13.08 -9.60 7.96
N THR A 20 12.26 -10.46 8.58
CA THR A 20 10.79 -10.38 8.47
C THR A 20 10.23 -9.12 9.12
N MET A 21 10.73 -8.74 10.30
CA MET A 21 10.33 -7.49 10.96
C MET A 21 10.74 -6.27 10.15
N GLU A 22 11.96 -6.24 9.64
CA GLU A 22 12.44 -5.18 8.75
C GLU A 22 11.50 -5.02 7.56
N ALA A 23 11.20 -6.12 6.85
CA ALA A 23 10.31 -6.07 5.70
C ALA A 23 8.91 -5.55 6.09
N SER A 24 8.40 -5.95 7.26
CA SER A 24 7.11 -5.49 7.78
C SER A 24 7.10 -3.99 8.08
N LEU A 25 8.18 -3.46 8.67
CA LEU A 25 8.32 -2.02 8.95
C LEU A 25 8.44 -1.20 7.66
N LEU A 26 9.19 -1.68 6.67
CA LEU A 26 9.29 -1.02 5.36
C LEU A 26 7.94 -1.00 4.63
N GLN A 27 7.15 -2.06 4.78
CA GLN A 27 5.79 -2.13 4.29
C GLN A 27 4.85 -1.13 4.98
N GLN A 28 5.00 -0.89 6.29
CA GLN A 28 4.26 0.16 6.98
C GLN A 28 4.60 1.54 6.46
N GLU A 29 5.88 1.81 6.23
CA GLU A 29 6.33 3.08 5.66
C GLU A 29 5.73 3.30 4.26
N LEU A 30 5.71 2.26 3.41
CA LEU A 30 5.02 2.30 2.12
C LEU A 30 3.51 2.55 2.25
N ALA A 31 2.89 1.96 3.29
CA ALA A 31 1.47 2.15 3.53
C ALA A 31 1.14 3.61 3.88
N GLU A 32 1.97 4.21 4.70
CA GLU A 32 1.83 5.59 5.13
C GLU A 32 2.08 6.56 3.96
N SER A 33 3.18 6.40 3.22
CA SER A 33 3.56 7.32 2.15
C SER A 33 2.67 7.20 0.91
N PHE A 34 2.36 5.97 0.47
CA PHE A 34 1.60 5.78 -0.76
C PHE A 34 0.09 5.82 -0.55
N PHE A 35 -0.41 5.15 0.49
CA PHE A 35 -1.85 4.96 0.70
C PHE A 35 -2.46 5.92 1.73
N ASP A 36 -1.66 6.74 2.42
CA ASP A 36 -2.08 7.56 3.57
C ASP A 36 -2.66 6.72 4.72
N GLU A 37 -2.22 5.46 4.86
CA GLU A 37 -2.69 4.54 5.89
C GLU A 37 -1.57 4.24 6.90
N SER A 38 -1.83 4.54 8.18
CA SER A 38 -0.97 4.11 9.27
C SER A 38 -1.39 2.72 9.75
N ILE A 39 -0.49 1.74 9.63
CA ILE A 39 -0.67 0.38 10.13
C ILE A 39 0.26 0.21 11.32
N ASP A 40 -0.28 -0.05 12.51
CA ASP A 40 0.51 -0.24 13.73
C ASP A 40 0.91 -1.70 13.96
N ILE A 41 2.17 -1.94 14.38
CA ILE A 41 2.55 -3.22 14.99
C ILE A 41 2.04 -3.24 16.44
N ASP A 42 1.43 -4.35 16.83
CA ASP A 42 0.95 -4.59 18.19
C ASP A 42 2.05 -4.29 19.24
N ALA A 43 1.65 -3.58 20.29
CA ALA A 43 2.55 -3.23 21.39
C ALA A 43 3.11 -4.49 22.09
N ASP A 44 2.33 -5.58 22.13
CA ASP A 44 2.78 -6.84 22.72
C ASP A 44 3.95 -7.45 21.93
N ILE A 45 3.94 -7.32 20.59
CA ILE A 45 5.03 -7.79 19.73
C ILE A 45 6.28 -6.94 19.95
N LYS A 46 6.13 -5.61 20.04
CA LYS A 46 7.25 -4.71 20.35
C LYS A 46 7.89 -5.07 21.69
N ALA A 47 7.07 -5.29 22.72
CA ALA A 47 7.53 -5.71 24.04
C ALA A 47 8.22 -7.10 24.01
N ALA A 48 7.73 -8.05 23.21
CA ALA A 48 8.35 -9.36 23.06
C ALA A 48 9.74 -9.27 22.39
N VAL A 49 9.90 -8.41 21.39
CA VAL A 49 11.18 -8.14 20.74
C VAL A 49 12.15 -7.46 21.71
N GLU A 50 11.72 -6.40 22.41
CA GLU A 50 12.53 -5.72 23.44
C GLU A 50 12.99 -6.69 24.51
N SER A 51 12.09 -7.53 25.03
CA SER A 51 12.45 -8.56 26.01
C SER A 51 13.46 -9.58 25.47
N THR A 52 13.42 -9.87 24.17
CA THR A 52 14.36 -10.80 23.53
C THR A 52 15.74 -10.16 23.38
N VAL A 53 15.79 -8.87 23.01
CA VAL A 53 17.04 -8.08 22.96
C VAL A 53 17.68 -8.01 24.35
N ASP A 54 16.92 -7.68 25.39
CA ASP A 54 17.41 -7.62 26.77
C ASP A 54 18.03 -8.96 27.21
N LYS A 55 17.40 -10.10 26.83
CA LYS A 55 17.93 -11.44 27.13
C LYS A 55 19.20 -11.77 26.36
N LEU A 56 19.33 -11.29 25.12
CA LEU A 56 20.55 -11.46 24.33
C LEU A 56 21.71 -10.65 24.93
N ASP A 57 21.44 -9.42 25.38
CA ASP A 57 22.43 -8.56 26.05
C ASP A 57 22.91 -9.15 27.37
N ASP A 58 22.03 -9.82 28.12
CA ASP A 58 22.35 -10.55 29.34
C ASP A 58 22.96 -11.96 29.10
N GLU A 59 23.27 -12.31 27.85
CA GLU A 59 23.80 -13.62 27.42
C GLU A 59 22.90 -14.83 27.78
N GLN A 60 21.58 -14.61 27.91
CA GLN A 60 20.59 -15.62 28.33
C GLN A 60 20.09 -16.47 27.16
N TYR A 61 21.00 -17.07 26.37
CA TYR A 61 20.67 -17.80 25.15
C TYR A 61 19.67 -18.95 25.32
N ASP A 62 19.68 -19.64 26.46
CA ASP A 62 18.72 -20.72 26.74
C ASP A 62 17.29 -20.19 26.93
N ALA A 63 17.15 -18.97 27.48
CA ALA A 63 15.85 -18.31 27.62
C ALA A 63 15.36 -17.79 26.27
N VAL A 64 16.23 -17.18 25.47
CA VAL A 64 15.92 -16.75 24.10
C VAL A 64 15.45 -17.94 23.27
N ALA A 65 16.18 -19.06 23.29
CA ALA A 65 15.81 -20.26 22.56
C ALA A 65 14.49 -20.88 23.03
N ALA A 66 14.06 -20.66 24.28
CA ALA A 66 12.79 -21.16 24.79
C ALA A 66 11.60 -20.30 24.31
N ASP A 67 11.81 -19.00 24.12
CA ASP A 67 10.76 -18.05 23.74
C ASP A 67 10.71 -17.78 22.22
N LEU A 68 11.69 -18.28 21.47
CA LEU A 68 11.89 -17.99 20.06
C LEU A 68 10.70 -18.40 19.18
N ASP A 69 10.15 -19.60 19.39
CA ASP A 69 8.99 -20.10 18.63
C ASP A 69 7.77 -19.18 18.81
N ASP A 70 7.56 -18.69 20.04
CA ASP A 70 6.46 -17.79 20.36
C ASP A 70 6.67 -16.39 19.76
N LEU A 71 7.92 -15.90 19.76
CA LEU A 71 8.29 -14.65 19.09
C LEU A 71 8.10 -14.76 17.58
N ALA A 72 8.56 -15.86 16.98
CA ALA A 72 8.41 -16.14 15.56
C ALA A 72 6.95 -16.16 15.13
N ALA A 73 6.10 -16.86 15.89
CA ALA A 73 4.67 -16.92 15.63
C ALA A 73 4.00 -15.53 15.74
N GLN A 74 4.45 -14.68 16.66
CA GLN A 74 3.96 -13.31 16.80
C GLN A 74 4.36 -12.43 15.62
N ILE A 75 5.64 -12.44 15.24
CA ILE A 75 6.16 -11.68 14.08
C ILE A 75 5.46 -12.11 12.79
N GLN A 76 5.29 -13.41 12.56
CA GLN A 76 4.61 -13.92 11.36
C GLN A 76 3.14 -13.49 11.28
N ARG A 77 2.44 -13.42 12.42
CA ARG A 77 1.08 -12.88 12.47
C ARG A 77 1.06 -11.39 12.12
N ALA A 78 2.02 -10.62 12.63
CA ALA A 78 2.15 -9.19 12.32
C ALA A 78 2.38 -8.98 10.82
N GLU A 79 3.35 -9.70 10.24
CA GLU A 79 3.65 -9.68 8.81
C GLU A 79 2.39 -10.00 7.99
N THR A 80 1.68 -11.06 8.34
CA THR A 80 0.45 -11.47 7.65
C THR A 80 -0.63 -10.39 7.71
N GLN A 81 -0.81 -9.74 8.86
CA GLN A 81 -1.80 -8.67 9.03
C GLN A 81 -1.45 -7.44 8.18
N ILE A 82 -0.19 -7.00 8.21
CA ILE A 82 0.32 -5.88 7.42
C ILE A 82 0.18 -6.18 5.92
N ALA A 83 0.62 -7.36 5.49
CA ALA A 83 0.54 -7.78 4.10
C ALA A 83 -0.91 -7.82 3.59
N ASN A 84 -1.85 -8.34 4.39
CA ASN A 84 -3.27 -8.37 4.04
C ASN A 84 -3.85 -6.95 3.92
N ARG A 85 -3.52 -6.04 4.84
CA ARG A 85 -4.00 -4.65 4.77
C ARG A 85 -3.47 -3.93 3.53
N ILE A 86 -2.17 -4.08 3.24
CA ILE A 86 -1.56 -3.51 2.04
C ILE A 86 -2.18 -4.10 0.77
N GLN A 87 -2.47 -5.40 0.75
CA GLN A 87 -3.14 -6.01 -0.40
C GLN A 87 -4.53 -5.40 -0.63
N GLN A 88 -5.30 -5.12 0.42
CA GLN A 88 -6.61 -4.46 0.29
C GLN A 88 -6.46 -3.04 -0.29
N LEU A 89 -5.57 -2.23 0.30
CA LEU A 89 -5.31 -0.86 -0.18
C LEU A 89 -4.85 -0.84 -1.64
N ARG A 90 -4.03 -1.83 -2.03
CA ARG A 90 -3.56 -1.98 -3.40
C ARG A 90 -4.69 -2.32 -4.36
N ILE A 91 -5.60 -3.21 -3.99
CA ILE A 91 -6.78 -3.55 -4.79
C ILE A 91 -7.64 -2.29 -4.97
N GLU A 92 -7.91 -1.53 -3.91
CA GLU A 92 -8.69 -0.29 -3.98
C GLU A 92 -8.06 0.74 -4.93
N ARG A 93 -6.74 0.95 -4.85
CA ARG A 93 -6.02 1.84 -5.78
C ARG A 93 -5.98 1.30 -7.20
N GLN A 94 -5.86 -0.02 -7.38
CA GLN A 94 -5.89 -0.65 -8.69
C GLN A 94 -7.25 -0.46 -9.35
N ASP A 95 -8.34 -0.72 -8.62
CA ASP A 95 -9.71 -0.53 -9.10
C ASP A 95 -9.93 0.93 -9.52
N THR A 96 -9.43 1.87 -8.72
CA THR A 96 -9.46 3.30 -9.06
C THR A 96 -8.67 3.59 -10.35
N ALA A 97 -7.45 3.06 -10.50
CA ALA A 97 -6.63 3.24 -11.69
C ALA A 97 -7.27 2.63 -12.95
N THR A 98 -7.88 1.45 -12.83
CA THR A 98 -8.67 0.83 -13.91
C THR A 98 -9.87 1.70 -14.27
N ALA A 99 -10.58 2.27 -13.30
CA ALA A 99 -11.68 3.20 -13.55
C ALA A 99 -11.21 4.46 -14.28
N MET A 100 -10.08 5.06 -13.84
CA MET A 100 -9.43 6.19 -14.50
C MET A 100 -9.10 5.87 -15.96
N ARG A 101 -8.49 4.71 -16.24
CA ARG A 101 -8.15 4.29 -17.61
C ARG A 101 -9.40 4.16 -18.49
N ARG A 102 -10.43 3.47 -18.01
CA ARG A 102 -11.71 3.30 -18.74
C ARG A 102 -12.40 4.64 -19.02
N LEU A 103 -12.33 5.59 -18.10
CA LEU A 103 -12.86 6.94 -18.28
C LEU A 103 -12.04 7.71 -19.31
N ASN A 104 -10.71 7.61 -19.24
CA ASN A 104 -9.80 8.29 -20.16
C ASN A 104 -9.92 7.80 -21.61
N GLU A 105 -10.27 6.53 -21.85
CA GLU A 105 -10.57 6.01 -23.20
C GLU A 105 -11.70 6.78 -23.92
N ARG A 106 -12.48 7.59 -23.18
CA ARG A 106 -13.58 8.40 -23.72
C ARG A 106 -13.29 9.89 -23.74
N VAL A 107 -12.74 10.42 -22.64
CA VAL A 107 -12.49 11.86 -22.51
C VAL A 107 -11.12 12.27 -23.07
N GLU A 108 -10.19 11.32 -23.23
CA GLU A 108 -8.85 11.50 -23.80
C GLU A 108 -8.06 12.70 -23.23
N ARG A 109 -8.12 12.89 -21.90
CA ARG A 109 -7.52 14.05 -21.22
C ARG A 109 -6.09 13.82 -20.74
N THR A 110 -5.75 12.57 -20.47
CA THR A 110 -4.44 12.14 -19.97
C THR A 110 -3.83 11.12 -20.92
N ASP A 111 -2.51 10.91 -20.83
CA ASP A 111 -1.84 9.84 -21.54
C ASP A 111 -2.30 8.46 -21.04
N GLY A 112 -3.01 7.72 -21.89
CA GLY A 112 -3.48 6.37 -21.58
C GLY A 112 -2.35 5.39 -21.26
N ALA A 113 -1.14 5.59 -21.80
CA ALA A 113 0.02 4.76 -21.50
C ALA A 113 0.51 4.95 -20.06
N GLN A 114 0.38 6.16 -19.49
CA GLN A 114 0.73 6.43 -18.10
C GLN A 114 -0.26 5.76 -17.13
N LEU A 115 -1.55 5.74 -17.46
CA LEU A 115 -2.57 5.03 -16.69
C LEU A 115 -2.37 3.51 -16.75
N GLU A 116 -2.05 2.96 -17.92
CA GLU A 116 -1.72 1.53 -18.09
C GLU A 116 -0.47 1.14 -17.30
N ALA A 117 0.56 1.99 -17.30
CA ALA A 117 1.76 1.77 -16.50
C ALA A 117 1.47 1.77 -14.99
N LEU A 118 0.65 2.72 -14.52
CA LEU A 118 0.22 2.77 -13.11
C LEU A 118 -0.60 1.53 -12.71
N GLU A 119 -1.56 1.12 -13.54
CA GLU A 119 -2.36 -0.10 -13.33
C GLU A 119 -1.47 -1.34 -13.27
N SER A 120 -0.52 -1.47 -14.20
CA SER A 120 0.43 -2.59 -14.26
C SER A 120 1.32 -2.65 -13.03
N LEU A 121 1.79 -1.49 -12.55
CA LEU A 121 2.66 -1.41 -11.38
C LEU A 121 1.90 -1.77 -10.08
N LEU A 122 0.63 -1.39 -9.98
CA LEU A 122 -0.24 -1.81 -8.87
C LEU A 122 -0.58 -3.30 -8.92
N GLN A 123 -0.67 -3.88 -10.13
CA GLN A 123 -0.88 -5.31 -10.31
C GLN A 123 0.38 -6.13 -9.98
N ASP A 124 1.53 -5.72 -10.51
CA ASP A 124 2.83 -6.40 -10.38
C ASP A 124 3.71 -5.73 -9.32
N TRP A 125 3.14 -5.57 -8.12
CA TRP A 125 3.76 -4.86 -6.99
C TRP A 125 5.07 -5.53 -6.52
N ASN A 126 6.21 -4.93 -6.89
CA ASN A 126 7.55 -5.43 -6.58
C ASN A 126 8.42 -4.40 -5.83
N TRP A 127 7.86 -3.79 -4.79
CA TRP A 127 8.55 -2.79 -3.95
C TRP A 127 9.93 -3.24 -3.44
N LYS A 128 10.11 -4.54 -3.18
CA LYS A 128 11.39 -5.07 -2.66
C LYS A 128 12.54 -4.82 -3.62
N ALA A 129 12.32 -4.91 -4.93
CA ALA A 129 13.37 -4.67 -5.91
C ALA A 129 13.83 -3.20 -5.93
N GLU A 130 12.96 -2.26 -5.56
CA GLU A 130 13.27 -0.83 -5.52
C GLU A 130 13.96 -0.43 -4.21
N ILE A 131 13.69 -1.16 -3.12
CA ILE A 131 14.17 -0.81 -1.77
C ILE A 131 15.41 -1.61 -1.36
N TYR A 132 15.46 -2.91 -1.66
CA TYR A 132 16.62 -3.77 -1.37
C TYR A 132 17.68 -3.70 -2.48
N ASP A 133 18.09 -2.49 -2.84
CA ASP A 133 19.23 -2.23 -3.72
C ASP A 133 20.56 -2.20 -2.94
N ASP A 134 21.67 -2.52 -3.61
CA ASP A 134 23.02 -2.51 -3.03
C ASP A 134 23.45 -1.12 -2.52
N SER A 135 22.75 -0.06 -2.94
CA SER A 135 22.96 1.31 -2.45
C SER A 135 22.33 1.59 -1.06
N HIS A 136 21.41 0.73 -0.60
CA HIS A 136 20.72 0.87 0.69
C HIS A 136 21.20 -0.19 1.70
N GLU A 137 22.40 0.04 2.25
CA GLU A 137 23.04 -0.91 3.16
C GLU A 137 22.45 -0.91 4.59
N SER A 138 21.74 0.14 5.02
CA SER A 138 21.13 0.23 6.34
C SER A 138 19.60 0.23 6.31
N PHE A 139 18.98 -0.14 7.43
CA PHE A 139 17.54 -0.08 7.61
C PHE A 139 17.00 1.34 7.38
N GLU A 140 17.66 2.36 7.92
CA GLU A 140 17.24 3.76 7.75
C GLU A 140 17.27 4.20 6.29
N ALA A 141 18.29 3.77 5.53
CA ALA A 141 18.38 4.07 4.10
C ALA A 141 17.23 3.38 3.34
N ARG A 142 16.94 2.11 3.65
CA ARG A 142 15.82 1.38 3.04
C ARG A 142 14.47 2.00 3.40
N ARG A 143 14.32 2.46 4.65
CA ARG A 143 13.11 3.14 5.12
C ARG A 143 12.89 4.46 4.39
N GLN A 144 13.95 5.25 4.22
CA GLN A 144 13.88 6.47 3.42
C GLN A 144 13.52 6.17 1.96
N ALA A 145 14.16 5.17 1.35
CA ALA A 145 13.83 4.75 -0.01
C ALA A 145 12.37 4.28 -0.14
N ALA A 146 11.84 3.60 0.89
CA ALA A 146 10.45 3.19 0.94
C ALA A 146 9.48 4.39 0.99
N ALA A 147 9.78 5.38 1.82
CA ALA A 147 9.02 6.63 1.87
C ALA A 147 9.04 7.35 0.52
N GLU A 148 10.24 7.54 -0.06
CA GLU A 148 10.41 8.22 -1.36
C GLU A 148 9.71 7.49 -2.50
N TYR A 149 9.79 6.16 -2.53
CA TYR A 149 9.09 5.34 -3.52
C TYR A 149 7.56 5.54 -3.41
N GLY A 150 7.02 5.45 -2.20
CA GLY A 150 5.58 5.61 -1.99
C GLY A 150 5.08 7.03 -2.27
N ASP A 151 5.85 8.07 -1.90
CA ASP A 151 5.53 9.46 -2.21
C ASP A 151 5.53 9.73 -3.73
N ASN A 152 6.52 9.19 -4.45
CA ASN A 152 6.57 9.29 -5.92
C ASN A 152 5.37 8.61 -6.57
N MET A 153 5.01 7.43 -6.09
CA MET A 153 3.83 6.71 -6.56
C MET A 153 2.53 7.48 -6.30
N LYS A 154 2.39 8.04 -5.10
CA LYS A 154 1.25 8.87 -4.72
C LYS A 154 1.16 10.09 -5.61
N PHE A 155 2.28 10.78 -5.83
CA PHE A 155 2.35 11.94 -6.71
C PHE A 155 1.89 11.60 -8.12
N ILE A 156 2.36 10.49 -8.71
CA ILE A 156 1.94 10.04 -10.04
C ILE A 156 0.43 9.76 -10.05
N PHE A 157 -0.07 9.02 -9.06
CA PHE A 157 -1.49 8.67 -8.97
C PHE A 157 -2.38 9.92 -8.90
N GLU A 158 -2.09 10.82 -7.96
CA GLU A 158 -2.90 12.02 -7.74
C GLU A 158 -2.77 13.01 -8.92
N SER A 159 -1.60 13.08 -9.56
CA SER A 159 -1.41 13.91 -10.76
C SER A 159 -2.26 13.42 -11.93
N LEU A 160 -2.28 12.10 -12.19
CA LEU A 160 -3.12 11.52 -13.25
C LEU A 160 -4.61 11.69 -12.94
N LYS A 161 -4.99 11.58 -11.66
CA LYS A 161 -6.37 11.85 -11.21
C LYS A 161 -6.76 13.31 -11.45
N ASP A 162 -5.88 14.25 -11.11
CA ASP A 162 -6.10 15.67 -11.30
C ASP A 162 -6.15 16.06 -12.80
N GLU A 163 -5.26 15.52 -13.63
CA GLU A 163 -5.32 15.79 -15.08
C GLU A 163 -6.66 15.31 -15.71
N LEU A 164 -7.19 14.17 -15.27
CA LEU A 164 -8.46 13.63 -15.74
C LEU A 164 -9.66 14.45 -15.27
N PHE A 165 -9.67 14.85 -13.99
CA PHE A 165 -10.87 15.31 -13.30
C PHE A 165 -10.77 16.70 -12.68
N GLY A 166 -9.62 17.35 -12.76
CA GLY A 166 -9.36 18.70 -12.25
C GLY A 166 -10.31 19.75 -12.83
N VAL A 167 -10.78 19.54 -14.07
CA VAL A 167 -11.79 20.42 -14.70
C VAL A 167 -13.16 20.40 -13.98
N TYR A 168 -13.40 19.39 -13.15
CA TYR A 168 -14.62 19.26 -12.34
C TYR A 168 -14.42 19.75 -10.92
N GLU A 169 -13.22 20.18 -10.52
CA GLU A 169 -13.02 20.84 -9.24
C GLU A 169 -13.92 22.08 -9.13
N ASP A 170 -14.46 22.30 -7.93
CA ASP A 170 -15.45 23.34 -7.64
C ASP A 170 -16.78 23.24 -8.42
N THR A 171 -17.07 22.10 -9.06
CA THR A 171 -18.37 21.82 -9.69
C THR A 171 -19.20 20.83 -8.87
N GLU A 172 -20.52 20.81 -9.09
CA GLU A 172 -21.43 19.81 -8.51
C GLU A 172 -21.16 18.40 -9.08
N LEU A 173 -20.34 18.28 -10.13
CA LEU A 173 -19.91 17.00 -10.70
C LEU A 173 -18.76 16.35 -9.94
N ARG A 174 -18.02 17.09 -9.09
CA ARG A 174 -16.89 16.49 -8.37
C ARG A 174 -17.29 15.28 -7.52
N PRO A 175 -18.34 15.34 -6.69
CA PRO A 175 -18.79 14.18 -5.92
C PRO A 175 -19.28 13.01 -6.79
N LEU A 176 -19.70 13.28 -8.03
CA LEU A 176 -20.12 12.25 -8.98
C LEU A 176 -18.94 11.53 -9.60
N VAL A 177 -17.88 12.27 -9.92
CA VAL A 177 -16.61 11.73 -10.39
C VAL A 177 -15.99 10.83 -9.32
N ASP A 178 -15.94 11.28 -8.07
CA ASP A 178 -15.38 10.46 -6.98
C ASP A 178 -16.15 9.12 -6.84
N LYS A 179 -17.49 9.13 -6.95
CA LYS A 179 -18.31 7.89 -6.96
C LYS A 179 -18.04 6.99 -8.17
N LEU A 180 -17.77 7.56 -9.35
CA LEU A 180 -17.44 6.78 -10.54
C LEU A 180 -16.10 6.04 -10.40
N LEU A 181 -15.16 6.66 -9.71
CA LEU A 181 -13.83 6.11 -9.43
C LEU A 181 -13.89 4.97 -8.40
N ASP A 182 -14.79 5.07 -7.42
CA ASP A 182 -15.01 4.04 -6.39
C ASP A 182 -15.83 2.82 -6.89
N ASP A 183 -16.05 2.70 -8.21
CA ASP A 183 -16.89 1.70 -8.88
C ASP A 183 -18.35 1.62 -8.36
N ASP A 184 -18.81 2.64 -7.64
CA ASP A 184 -20.21 2.72 -7.22
C ASP A 184 -21.11 2.88 -8.46
N ARG A 185 -22.13 2.02 -8.55
CA ARG A 185 -23.16 2.16 -9.58
C ARG A 185 -23.90 3.47 -9.34
N LEU A 186 -23.71 4.44 -10.23
CA LEU A 186 -24.45 5.69 -10.18
C LEU A 186 -25.94 5.45 -10.42
N ASP A 187 -26.75 5.65 -9.40
CA ASP A 187 -28.21 5.73 -9.54
C ASP A 187 -28.61 7.15 -9.97
N LEU A 188 -29.03 7.31 -11.22
CA LEU A 188 -29.56 8.59 -11.70
C LEU A 188 -30.72 9.09 -10.85
N GLY A 189 -31.52 8.18 -10.29
CA GLY A 189 -32.65 8.49 -9.41
C GLY A 189 -32.24 9.24 -8.14
N ALA A 190 -31.02 9.03 -7.66
CA ALA A 190 -30.46 9.68 -6.49
C ALA A 190 -29.86 11.07 -6.78
N LEU A 191 -29.65 11.42 -8.06
CA LEU A 191 -29.10 12.72 -8.47
C LEU A 191 -30.15 13.83 -8.40
N SER A 192 -29.74 15.00 -7.94
CA SER A 192 -30.51 16.24 -8.00
C SER A 192 -30.73 16.70 -9.45
N THR A 193 -31.69 17.59 -9.64
CA THR A 193 -31.99 18.16 -10.96
C THR A 193 -30.79 18.91 -11.55
N GLU A 194 -30.01 19.59 -10.71
CA GLU A 194 -28.85 20.36 -11.14
C GLU A 194 -27.67 19.44 -11.51
N GLU A 195 -27.40 18.40 -10.72
CA GLU A 195 -26.40 17.36 -11.04
C GLU A 195 -26.72 16.65 -12.36
N ARG A 196 -27.99 16.27 -12.59
CA ARG A 196 -28.41 15.66 -13.87
C ARG A 196 -28.22 16.59 -15.05
N ARG A 197 -28.47 17.89 -14.86
CA ARG A 197 -28.30 18.90 -15.91
C ARG A 197 -26.84 19.07 -16.27
N GLN A 198 -25.97 19.27 -15.28
CA GLN A 198 -24.53 19.41 -15.50
C GLN A 198 -23.92 18.14 -16.10
N LEU A 199 -24.39 16.97 -15.66
CA LEU A 199 -23.92 15.71 -16.21
C LEU A 199 -24.28 15.59 -17.69
N ALA A 200 -25.53 15.88 -18.07
CA ALA A 200 -26.00 15.84 -19.45
C ALA A 200 -25.29 16.87 -20.35
N GLU A 201 -24.79 17.96 -19.77
CA GLU A 201 -24.00 18.99 -20.46
C GLU A 201 -22.49 18.67 -20.48
N SER A 202 -22.03 17.66 -19.73
CA SER A 202 -20.63 17.25 -19.64
C SER A 202 -20.25 16.18 -20.66
N ASP A 203 -18.96 16.05 -20.94
CA ASP A 203 -18.44 14.95 -21.75
C ASP A 203 -18.47 13.57 -21.04
N LEU A 204 -18.89 13.53 -19.77
CA LEU A 204 -19.16 12.31 -19.01
C LEU A 204 -20.57 11.74 -19.25
N ALA A 205 -21.47 12.49 -19.90
CA ALA A 205 -22.86 12.07 -20.14
C ALA A 205 -22.94 10.70 -20.82
N ASP A 206 -22.17 10.53 -21.89
CA ASP A 206 -22.16 9.32 -22.73
C ASP A 206 -21.59 8.09 -21.97
N TYR A 207 -20.78 8.31 -20.94
CA TYR A 207 -20.20 7.25 -20.13
C TYR A 207 -21.22 6.68 -19.12
N ILE A 208 -22.04 7.54 -18.51
CA ILE A 208 -23.00 7.12 -17.49
C ILE A 208 -24.20 6.37 -18.10
N GLU A 209 -24.62 6.70 -19.32
CA GLU A 209 -25.69 5.97 -20.02
C GLU A 209 -25.40 4.46 -20.17
N LEU A 210 -24.12 4.06 -20.25
CA LEU A 210 -23.70 2.66 -20.40
C LEU A 210 -23.68 1.86 -19.08
N LYS A 211 -23.51 2.49 -17.91
CA LYS A 211 -23.58 1.80 -16.60
C LYS A 211 -25.03 1.57 -16.10
N LEU A 212 -26.01 2.16 -16.78
CA LEU A 212 -27.44 2.07 -16.46
C LEU A 212 -28.24 1.13 -17.36
N SER A 213 -27.65 0.66 -18.47
CA SER A 213 -28.21 -0.36 -19.36
C SER A 213 -27.79 -1.76 -18.98
#